data_AF-A0A963DYC8-F1
#
_entry.id   AF-A0A963DYC8-F1
#
_cell.length_a   1.000
_cell.length_b   1.000
_cell.length_c   1.000
_cell.angle_alpha   90.00
_cell.angle_beta   90.00
_cell.angle_gamma   90.00
#
_symmetry.space_group_name_H-M   'P 1'
#
loop_
_entity.id
_entity.type
_entity.pdbx_description
1 polymer ?
#
loop_
_entity_poly.entity_id
_entity_poly.type
_entity_poly.pdbx_seq_one_letter_code
_entity_poly.pdbx_strand_id
1 'polypeptide(L)'
;MANADNITSHGDIRRFEPVQANALAIAGLVLLAAVNEGDLVVNHRAEPARGDRMRKLLDQLYLLQDQIHGSPRNLPAVLAAVCNASIGRA
;
A
#
# COMPACT_ATOMS: atom_id res chain seq x y z
N MET A 1 -2.00 -4.95 37.39
CA MET A 1 -2.97 -5.43 36.37
C MET A 1 -2.78 -4.56 35.14
N ALA A 2 -2.09 -5.07 34.12
CA ALA A 2 -1.82 -4.31 32.90
C ALA A 2 -3.10 -4.30 32.05
N ASN A 3 -3.53 -3.09 31.67
CA ASN A 3 -4.75 -2.86 30.90
C ASN A 3 -4.53 -3.37 29.47
N ALA A 4 -5.15 -4.50 29.12
CA ALA A 4 -5.01 -5.15 27.81
C ALA A 4 -5.67 -4.35 26.66
N ASP A 5 -6.32 -3.22 26.98
CA ASP A 5 -7.11 -2.44 26.03
C ASP A 5 -6.31 -1.41 25.22
N ASN A 6 -5.00 -1.28 25.43
CA ASN A 6 -4.18 -0.25 24.76
C ASN A 6 -3.26 -0.78 23.64
N ILE A 7 -3.55 -1.95 23.08
CA ILE A 7 -3.01 -2.27 21.75
C ILE A 7 -3.91 -1.54 20.75
N THR A 8 -3.58 -0.27 20.48
CA THR A 8 -4.11 0.45 19.32
C THR A 8 -4.06 -0.48 18.11
N SER A 9 -5.23 -0.97 17.71
CA SER A 9 -5.37 -2.03 16.72
C SER A 9 -5.21 -1.44 15.32
N HIS A 10 -3.96 -1.09 14.97
CA HIS A 10 -3.61 -0.50 13.68
C HIS A 10 -3.87 -1.46 12.49
N GLY A 11 -4.23 -2.72 12.77
CA GLY A 11 -4.51 -3.78 11.79
C GLY A 11 -5.87 -4.46 11.93
N ASP A 12 -6.83 -3.91 12.70
CA ASP A 12 -8.17 -4.52 12.74
C ASP A 12 -8.88 -4.35 11.40
N ILE A 13 -8.95 -5.43 10.62
CA ILE A 13 -9.62 -5.41 9.33
C ILE A 13 -11.14 -5.19 9.46
N ARG A 14 -11.72 -5.44 10.64
CA ARG A 14 -13.17 -5.30 10.90
C ARG A 14 -13.66 -3.85 10.88
N ARG A 15 -12.74 -2.87 10.90
CA ARG A 15 -13.08 -1.44 10.76
C ARG A 15 -13.35 -1.02 9.32
N PHE A 16 -13.12 -1.90 8.35
CA PHE A 16 -13.30 -1.66 6.94
C PHE A 16 -14.53 -2.39 6.43
N GLU A 17 -15.30 -1.73 5.56
CA GLU A 17 -16.36 -2.37 4.80
C GLU A 17 -15.79 -3.48 3.90
N PRO A 18 -16.56 -4.51 3.52
CA PRO A 18 -16.06 -5.63 2.70
C PRO A 18 -15.33 -5.18 1.42
N VAL A 19 -15.84 -4.14 0.75
CA VAL A 19 -15.19 -3.56 -0.44
C VAL A 19 -13.82 -2.94 -0.13
N GLN A 20 -13.68 -2.31 1.04
CA GLN A 20 -12.43 -1.74 1.52
C GLN A 20 -11.46 -2.82 1.98
N ALA A 21 -11.95 -3.90 2.61
CA ALA A 21 -11.12 -5.05 2.98
C ALA A 21 -10.54 -5.78 1.75
N ASN A 22 -11.36 -5.98 0.71
CA ASN A 22 -10.89 -6.52 -0.57
C ASN A 22 -9.84 -5.61 -1.22
N ALA A 23 -10.06 -4.29 -1.17
CA ALA A 23 -9.08 -3.33 -1.63
C ALA A 23 -7.75 -3.52 -0.88
N LEU A 24 -7.77 -3.58 0.46
CA LEU A 24 -6.57 -3.80 1.26
C LEU A 24 -5.84 -5.10 0.93
N ALA A 25 -6.57 -6.19 0.69
CA ALA A 25 -5.98 -7.46 0.28
C ALA A 25 -5.20 -7.32 -1.05
N ILE A 26 -5.77 -6.62 -2.04
CA ILE A 26 -5.11 -6.37 -3.33
C ILE A 26 -3.84 -5.52 -3.14
N ALA A 27 -3.90 -4.45 -2.33
CA ALA A 27 -2.71 -3.66 -2.00
C ALA A 27 -1.63 -4.50 -1.32
N GLY A 28 -2.01 -5.40 -0.42
CA GLY A 28 -1.08 -6.34 0.22
C GLY A 28 -0.36 -7.22 -0.81
N LEU A 29 -1.09 -7.75 -1.81
CA LEU A 29 -0.50 -8.52 -2.90
C LEU A 29 0.49 -7.70 -3.74
N VAL A 30 0.13 -6.45 -4.08
CA VAL A 30 1.02 -5.54 -4.80
C VAL A 30 2.30 -5.25 -4.00
N LEU A 31 2.17 -5.01 -2.69
CA LEU A 31 3.30 -4.79 -1.81
C LEU A 31 4.23 -6.02 -1.77
N LEU A 32 3.67 -7.22 -1.61
CA LEU A 32 4.45 -8.47 -1.59
C LEU A 32 5.18 -8.70 -2.92
N ALA A 33 4.54 -8.41 -4.06
CA ALA A 33 5.20 -8.46 -5.36
C ALA A 33 6.37 -7.46 -5.45
N ALA A 34 6.18 -6.23 -4.96
CA ALA A 34 7.23 -5.22 -4.92
C ALA A 34 8.40 -5.61 -4.00
N VAL A 35 8.13 -6.22 -2.84
CA VAL A 35 9.18 -6.78 -1.96
C VAL A 35 9.99 -7.84 -2.70
N ASN A 36 9.30 -8.81 -3.32
CA ASN A 36 9.94 -9.93 -4.00
C ASN A 36 10.86 -9.49 -5.15
N GLU A 37 10.52 -8.39 -5.82
CA GLU A 37 11.30 -7.83 -6.93
C GLU A 37 12.41 -6.87 -6.48
N GLY A 38 12.50 -6.55 -5.18
CA GLY A 38 13.45 -5.57 -4.65
C GLY A 38 13.09 -4.12 -5.00
N ASP A 39 11.82 -3.87 -5.33
CA ASP A 39 11.32 -2.60 -5.87
C ASP A 39 10.94 -1.58 -4.78
N LEU A 40 11.08 -1.92 -3.51
CA LEU A 40 10.83 -1.01 -2.39
C LEU A 40 12.04 -0.16 -1.99
N VAL A 41 13.19 -0.38 -2.62
CA VAL A 41 14.42 0.39 -2.33
C VAL A 41 14.80 1.18 -3.57
N VAL A 42 14.60 2.50 -3.56
CA VAL A 42 15.00 3.38 -4.68
C VAL A 42 16.51 3.24 -4.92
N ASN A 43 16.85 2.42 -5.92
CA ASN A 43 18.22 2.17 -6.32
C ASN A 43 18.59 3.15 -7.43
N HIS A 44 19.43 4.13 -7.11
CA HIS A 44 19.94 5.13 -8.06
C HIS A 44 20.83 4.52 -9.15
N ARG A 45 21.20 3.23 -9.02
CA ARG A 45 21.89 2.45 -10.06
C ARG A 45 20.93 1.61 -10.91
N ALA A 46 19.64 1.60 -10.59
CA ALA A 46 18.65 1.00 -11.47
C ALA A 46 18.51 1.85 -12.74
N GLU A 47 18.07 1.20 -13.82
CA GLU A 47 17.68 1.91 -15.03
C GLU A 47 16.66 3.03 -14.69
N PRO A 48 16.80 4.24 -15.26
CA PRO A 48 15.96 5.39 -14.90
C PRO A 48 14.46 5.09 -14.91
N ALA A 49 13.99 4.37 -15.94
CA ALA A 49 12.58 3.99 -16.06
C ALA A 49 12.10 3.10 -14.91
N ARG A 50 12.96 2.21 -14.40
CA ARG A 50 12.66 1.38 -13.23
C ARG A 50 12.64 2.23 -11.96
N GLY A 51 13.60 3.14 -11.80
CA GLY A 51 13.64 4.08 -10.67
C GLY A 51 12.39 4.96 -10.56
N ASP A 52 11.91 5.50 -11.68
CA ASP A 52 10.70 6.32 -11.73
C ASP A 52 9.44 5.52 -11.36
N ARG A 53 9.34 4.27 -11.85
CA ARG A 53 8.25 3.36 -11.48
C ARG A 53 8.26 3.03 -9.98
N MET A 54 9.43 2.73 -9.42
CA MET A 54 9.59 2.43 -8.00
C MET A 54 9.20 3.63 -7.13
N ARG A 55 9.64 4.84 -7.52
CA ARG A 55 9.24 6.09 -6.84
C ARG A 55 7.73 6.28 -6.88
N LYS A 56 7.12 6.16 -8.06
CA LYS A 56 5.67 6.30 -8.22
C LYS A 56 4.90 5.28 -7.37
N LEU A 57 5.34 4.02 -7.35
CA LEU A 57 4.73 2.99 -6.51
C LEU A 57 4.84 3.34 -5.02
N LEU A 58 6.02 3.75 -4.55
CA LEU A 58 6.22 4.16 -3.16
C LEU A 58 5.33 5.35 -2.77
N ASP A 59 5.23 6.38 -3.63
CA ASP A 59 4.36 7.53 -3.39
C ASP A 59 2.89 7.11 -3.24
N GLN A 60 2.40 6.19 -4.07
CA GLN A 60 1.04 5.66 -3.96
C GLN A 60 0.85 4.80 -2.70
N LEU A 61 1.86 4.03 -2.29
CA LEU A 61 1.81 3.25 -1.05
C LEU A 61 1.74 4.14 0.19
N TYR A 62 2.44 5.28 0.21
CA TYR A 62 2.30 6.26 1.29
C TYR A 62 0.91 6.88 1.35
N LEU A 63 0.33 7.27 0.20
CA LEU A 63 -1.05 7.76 0.15
C LEU A 63 -2.05 6.71 0.64
N LEU A 64 -1.81 5.44 0.32
CA LEU A 64 -2.64 4.34 0.80
C LEU A 64 -2.53 4.19 2.31
N GLN A 65 -1.32 4.26 2.86
CA GLN A 65 -1.07 4.24 4.30
C GLN A 65 -1.81 5.37 5.02
N ASP A 66 -1.79 6.58 4.45
CA ASP A 66 -2.51 7.73 5.00
C ASP A 66 -4.03 7.51 5.03
N GLN A 67 -4.60 6.87 4.00
CA GLN A 67 -6.03 6.53 3.99
C GLN A 67 -6.36 5.42 5.00
N ILE A 68 -5.47 4.44 5.17
CA ILE A 68 -5.63 3.33 6.12
C ILE A 68 -5.60 3.85 7.56
N HIS A 69 -4.61 4.66 7.91
CA HIS A 69 -4.42 5.11 9.29
C HIS A 69 -5.15 6.41 9.63
N GLY A 70 -5.51 7.20 8.62
CA GLY A 70 -6.32 8.40 8.75
C GLY A 70 -7.79 8.14 8.44
N SER A 71 -8.30 8.83 7.42
CA SER A 71 -9.71 8.76 7.01
C SER A 71 -9.84 7.98 5.70
N PRO A 72 -10.47 6.80 5.68
CA PRO A 72 -10.51 5.90 4.51
C PRO A 72 -11.50 6.35 3.42
N ARG A 73 -11.80 7.64 3.33
CA ARG A 73 -12.82 8.18 2.41
C ARG A 73 -12.47 7.96 0.94
N ASN A 74 -11.19 7.89 0.60
CA ASN A 74 -10.72 7.70 -0.77
C ASN A 74 -9.96 6.38 -0.97
N LEU A 75 -10.12 5.41 -0.06
CA LEU A 75 -9.38 4.13 -0.12
C LEU A 75 -9.51 3.42 -1.48
N PRO A 76 -10.70 3.33 -2.12
CA PRO A 76 -10.82 2.69 -3.44
C PRO A 76 -10.05 3.41 -4.55
N ALA A 77 -10.05 4.75 -4.54
CA ALA A 77 -9.39 5.56 -5.57
C ALA A 77 -7.86 5.46 -5.45
N VAL A 78 -7.33 5.54 -4.22
CA VAL A 78 -5.90 5.39 -3.96
C VAL A 78 -5.43 3.96 -4.29
N LEU A 79 -6.26 2.96 -4.02
CA LEU A 79 -5.95 1.58 -4.40
C LEU A 79 -5.83 1.41 -5.93
N ALA A 80 -6.76 1.98 -6.69
CA ALA A 80 -6.70 1.94 -8.15
C ALA A 80 -5.40 2.57 -8.68
N ALA A 81 -4.91 3.64 -8.01
CA ALA A 81 -3.64 4.26 -8.35
C ALA A 81 -2.43 3.36 -8.02
N VAL A 82 -2.45 2.63 -6.90
CA VAL A 82 -1.44 1.61 -6.56
C VAL A 82 -1.42 0.50 -7.60
N CYS A 83 -2.58 -0.04 -7.98
CA CYS A 83 -2.68 -1.09 -9.00
C CYS A 83 -2.16 -0.60 -10.36
N ASN A 84 -2.51 0.61 -10.78
CA ASN A 84 -2.00 1.19 -12.03
C ASN A 84 -0.49 1.41 -11.99
N ALA A 85 0.06 1.79 -10.83
CA ALA A 85 1.51 1.92 -10.66
C ALA A 85 2.22 0.56 -10.71
N SER A 86 1.55 -0.54 -10.32
CA SER A 86 2.10 -1.90 -10.38
C SER A 86 1.89 -2.62 -11.72
N ILE A 87 0.85 -2.29 -12.49
CA ILE A 87 0.49 -2.94 -13.78
C ILE A 87 1.37 -2.50 -14.95
N GLY A 88 2.07 -1.35 -14.86
CA GLY A 88 3.02 -0.88 -15.88
C GLY A 88 4.31 -1.72 -16.03
N ARG A 89 4.23 -3.02 -15.69
CA ARG A 89 5.30 -4.03 -15.73
C ARG A 89 5.15 -5.01 -16.90
N ALA A 90 4.15 -4.83 -17.78
CA ALA A 90 3.97 -5.60 -19.01
C ALA A 90 4.84 -5.06 -20.15
#